data_AF-B1LWB2-F1
#
_entry.id   AF-B1LWB2-F1
#
_cell.length_a   1.000
_cell.length_b   1.000
_cell.length_c   1.000
_cell.angle_alpha   90.00
_cell.angle_beta   90.00
_cell.angle_gamma   90.00
#
_symmetry.space_group_name_H-M   'P 1'
#
loop_
_entity.id
_entity.type
_entity.pdbx_description
1 polymer ?
#
loop_
_entity_poly.entity_id
_entity_poly.type
_entity_poly.pdbx_seq_one_letter_code
_entity_poly.pdbx_strand_id
1 'polypeptide(L)' 'MSTRRYEVRLATRDGRRVLTARAEREVALMAESVMRRYGNDILDVGFSVAAPDPAASRRIALYLSTLVHELDPA' A
#
# COMPACT_ATOMS: atom_id res chain seq x y z
N MET A 1 -14.71 14.17 16.31
CA MET A 1 -13.60 13.22 16.56
C MET A 1 -13.17 12.60 15.24
N SER A 2 -12.17 13.16 14.56
CA SER A 2 -11.62 12.53 13.36
C SER A 2 -10.76 11.36 13.80
N THR A 3 -11.29 10.14 13.67
CA THR A 3 -10.48 8.92 13.79
C THR A 3 -9.50 8.91 12.63
N ARG A 4 -8.35 9.54 12.84
CA ARG A 4 -7.21 9.57 11.93
C ARG A 4 -6.82 8.13 11.61
N ARG A 5 -7.16 7.68 10.40
CA ARG A 5 -6.86 6.33 9.89
C ARG A 5 -5.75 6.42 8.87
N TYR A 6 -4.98 5.36 8.77
CA TYR A 6 -4.08 5.14 7.67
C TYR A 6 -4.87 4.51 6.53
N GLU A 7 -4.61 4.97 5.31
CA GLU A 7 -5.27 4.48 4.12
C GLU A 7 -4.23 4.24 3.02
N VAL A 8 -4.32 3.08 2.38
CA VAL A 8 -3.57 2.76 1.17
C VAL A 8 -4.59 2.43 0.09
N ARG A 9 -4.53 3.17 -1.00
CA ARG A 9 -5.27 2.85 -2.22
C ARG A 9 -4.32 2.12 -3.16
N LEU A 10 -4.76 0.97 -3.65
CA LEU A 10 -4.09 0.18 -4.66
C LEU A 10 -4.92 0.27 -5.94
N ALA A 11 -4.32 0.70 -7.03
CA ALA A 11 -4.85 0.48 -8.36
C ALA A 11 -4.30 -0.85 -8.85
N THR A 12 -5.16 -1.82 -9.13
CA THR A 12 -4.79 -3.08 -9.76
C THR A 12 -5.53 -3.20 -11.09
N ARG A 13 -5.14 -4.15 -11.94
CA ARG A 13 -5.83 -4.44 -13.20
C ARG A 13 -7.33 -4.74 -13.00
N ASP A 14 -7.67 -5.37 -11.88
CA ASP A 14 -9.04 -5.73 -11.52
C ASP A 14 -9.83 -4.57 -10.88
N GLY A 15 -9.20 -3.41 -10.68
CA GLY A 15 -9.83 -2.20 -10.16
C GLY A 15 -9.11 -1.57 -8.98
N ARG A 16 -9.81 -0.71 -8.23
CA ARG A 16 -9.24 0.01 -7.08
C ARG A 16 -9.59 -0.69 -5.78
N ARG A 17 -8.59 -0.95 -4.95
CA ARG A 17 -8.74 -1.42 -3.57
C ARG A 17 -8.36 -0.33 -2.59
N VAL A 18 -9.17 -0.14 -1.56
CA VAL A 18 -8.89 0.81 -0.48
C VAL A 18 -8.73 0.02 0.81
N LEU A 19 -7.56 0.14 1.42
CA LEU A 19 -7.20 -0.52 2.67
C LEU A 19 -7.12 0.55 3.75
N THR A 20 -7.83 0.37 4.86
CA THR A 20 -7.80 1.32 5.97
C THR A 20 -7.48 0.62 7.27
N ALA A 21 -6.60 1.19 8.08
CA ALA A 21 -6.26 0.67 9.40
C ALA A 21 -6.07 1.79 10.43
N ARG A 22 -6.05 1.43 11.72
CA ARG A 22 -5.74 2.38 12.80
C ARG A 22 -4.24 2.48 13.07
N ALA A 23 -3.46 1.49 12.64
CA ALA A 23 -2.02 1.47 12.80
C ALA A 23 -1.29 1.51 11.45
N GLU A 24 -0.16 2.23 11.42
CA GLU A 24 0.72 2.32 10.26
C GLU A 24 1.15 0.92 9.77
N ARG A 25 1.64 0.10 10.68
CA ARG A 25 2.12 -1.26 10.37
C ARG A 25 1.00 -2.15 9.82
N GLU A 26 -0.20 -2.02 10.37
CA GLU A 26 -1.35 -2.83 9.96
C GLU A 26 -1.74 -2.54 8.50
N VAL A 27 -1.86 -1.27 8.12
CA VAL A 27 -2.19 -0.94 6.72
C VAL A 27 -1.08 -1.36 5.75
N ALA A 28 0.19 -1.25 6.18
CA ALA A 28 1.33 -1.64 5.35
C ALA A 28 1.34 -3.14 5.08
N LEU A 29 1.11 -3.96 6.10
CA LEU A 29 1.05 -5.42 5.96
C LEU A 29 -0.19 -5.88 5.16
N MET A 30 -1.32 -5.19 5.31
CA MET A 30 -2.49 -5.45 4.46
C MET A 30 -2.18 -5.15 3.00
N ALA A 31 -1.54 -4.01 2.72
CA ALA A 31 -1.15 -3.63 1.36
C ALA A 31 -0.16 -4.64 0.76
N GLU A 32 0.85 -5.03 1.53
CA GLU A 32 1.79 -6.07 1.13
C GLU A 32 1.08 -7.40 0.83
N SER A 33 0.19 -7.86 1.70
CA SER A 33 -0.54 -9.11 1.48
C SER A 33 -1.33 -9.08 0.17
N VAL A 34 -1.92 -7.92 -0.16
CA VAL A 34 -2.61 -7.74 -1.43
C VAL A 34 -1.61 -7.76 -2.59
N MET A 35 -0.52 -7.00 -2.54
CA MET A 35 0.50 -6.96 -3.58
C MET A 35 1.11 -8.34 -3.86
N ARG A 36 1.49 -9.09 -2.82
CA ARG A 36 2.04 -10.46 -2.96
C ARG A 36 1.06 -11.44 -3.59
N ARG A 37 -0.26 -11.28 -3.37
CA ARG A 37 -1.27 -12.11 -4.04
C ARG A 37 -1.34 -11.86 -5.55
N TYR A 38 -0.97 -10.67 -6.00
CA TYR A 38 -0.94 -10.31 -7.41
C TYR A 38 0.40 -10.65 -8.10
N GLY A 39 1.29 -11.41 -7.43
CA GLY A 39 2.70 -11.73 -7.73
C GLY A 39 3.21 -11.89 -9.17
N ASN A 40 2.35 -11.95 -10.19
CA ASN A 40 2.75 -12.00 -11.61
C ASN A 40 2.15 -10.88 -12.49
N ASP A 41 1.23 -10.05 -11.96
CA ASP A 41 0.55 -8.96 -12.67
C ASP A 41 0.81 -7.58 -12.00
N ILE A 42 1.92 -7.47 -11.26
CA ILE A 42 2.24 -6.28 -10.43
C ILE A 42 2.66 -5.07 -11.28
N LEU A 43 3.01 -5.27 -12.54
CA LEU A 43 3.54 -4.23 -13.42
C LEU A 43 2.62 -3.01 -13.61
N ASP A 44 1.32 -3.12 -13.27
CA ASP A 44 0.37 -2.00 -13.27
C ASP A 44 -0.14 -1.58 -11.87
N VAL A 45 0.46 -2.09 -10.78
CA VAL A 45 -0.02 -1.79 -9.42
C VAL A 45 0.51 -0.45 -8.91
N GLY A 46 -0.17 0.63 -9.29
CA GLY A 46 0.02 1.94 -8.68
C GLY A 46 -0.57 2.01 -7.26
N PHE A 47 0.03 2.79 -6.36
CA PHE A 47 -0.54 3.02 -5.03
C PHE A 47 -0.49 4.48 -4.58
N SER A 48 -1.40 4.85 -3.70
CA SER A 48 -1.39 6.14 -3.00
C SER A 48 -1.61 5.93 -1.50
N VAL A 49 -0.88 6.68 -0.68
CA VAL A 49 -0.99 6.59 0.78
C VAL A 49 -1.59 7.88 1.32
N ALA A 50 -2.56 7.75 2.22
CA ALA A 50 -3.04 8.82 3.07
C ALA A 50 -2.80 8.41 4.54
N ALA A 51 -2.14 9.29 5.29
CA ALA A 51 -1.83 9.04 6.69
C ALA A 51 -2.12 10.29 7.53
N PRO A 52 -2.31 10.12 8.85
CA PRO A 52 -2.51 11.24 9.77
C PRO A 52 -1.36 12.24 9.83
N ASP A 53 -0.14 11.77 9.56
CA ASP A 53 1.07 12.58 9.48
C ASP A 53 1.86 12.27 8.18
N PRO A 54 2.49 13.29 7.57
CA PRO A 54 3.23 13.12 6.31
C PRO A 54 4.43 12.15 6.43
N ALA A 55 5.04 12.04 7.62
CA ALA A 55 6.19 11.17 7.82
C ALA A 55 5.79 9.68 7.73
N ALA A 56 4.66 9.30 8.32
CA ALA A 56 4.09 7.96 8.19
C ALA A 56 3.66 7.67 6.75
N SER A 57 3.08 8.65 6.06
CA SER A 57 2.77 8.50 4.63
C SER A 57 4.02 8.16 3.83
N ARG A 58 5.14 8.85 4.11
CA ARG A 58 6.42 8.58 3.46
C ARG A 58 7.00 7.22 3.83
N ARG A 59 6.93 6.80 5.10
CA ARG A 59 7.42 5.48 5.53
C ARG A 59 6.66 4.34 4.86
N ILE A 60 5.33 4.40 4.85
CA ILE A 60 4.51 3.40 4.16
C ILE A 60 4.82 3.42 2.65
N ALA A 61 4.93 4.59 2.04
CA ALA A 61 5.22 4.67 0.60
C ALA A 61 6.59 4.07 0.24
N LEU A 62 7.65 4.38 1.01
CA LEU A 62 8.97 3.79 0.81
C LEU A 62 8.94 2.27 0.98
N TYR A 63 8.26 1.79 2.01
CA TYR A 63 8.10 0.35 2.25
C TYR A 63 7.46 -0.36 1.05
N LEU A 64 6.35 0.18 0.53
CA LEU A 64 5.62 -0.42 -0.59
C LEU A 64 6.38 -0.29 -1.91
N SER A 65 7.11 0.81 -2.14
CA SER A 65 8.00 0.94 -3.30
C SER A 65 9.10 -0.11 -3.31
N THR A 66 9.75 -0.36 -2.16
CA THR A 66 10.74 -1.43 -2.04
C THR A 66 10.12 -2.78 -2.35
N LEU A 67 8.93 -3.05 -1.81
CA LEU A 67 8.21 -4.29 -2.06
C LEU A 67 7.88 -4.48 -3.55
N VAL A 68 7.46 -3.44 -4.27
CA VAL A 68 7.21 -3.52 -5.72
C VAL A 68 8.49 -3.95 -6.47
N HIS A 69 9.65 -3.39 -6.12
CA HIS A 69 10.94 -3.80 -6.70
C HIS A 69 11.34 -5.22 -6.35
N GLU A 70 11.00 -5.72 -5.16
CA GLU A 70 11.25 -7.12 -4.78
C GLU A 70 10.38 -8.12 -5.55
N LEU A 71 9.16 -7.70 -5.93
CA LEU A 71 8.19 -8.57 -6.57
C LEU A 71 8.25 -8.55 -8.11
N ASP A 72 9.00 -7.62 -8.70
CA ASP A 72 9.28 -7.56 -10.15
C ASP A 72 10.76 -7.91 -10.42
N PRO A 73 11.13 -9.20 -10.45
CA PRO A 73 12.45 -9.62 -10.87
C PRO A 73 12.52 -9.46 -12.40
N ALA A 74 13.22 -8.41 -12.84
CA ALA A 74 13.56 -8.17 -14.25
C ALA A 74 14.04 -9.42 -15.01
#